data_AF-A0A9D8I2H6-F1
#
_entry.id   AF-A0A9D8I2H6-F1
#
_cell.length_a   1.000
_cell.length_b   1.000
_cell.length_c   1.000
_cell.angle_alpha   90.00
_cell.angle_beta   90.00
_cell.angle_gamma   90.00
#
_symmetry.space_group_name_H-M   'P 1'
#
loop_
_entity.id
_entity.type
_entity.pdbx_description
1 polymer ?
#
loop_
_entity_poly.entity_id
_entity_poly.type
_entity_poly.pdbx_seq_one_letter_code
_entity_poly.pdbx_strand_id
1 'polypeptide(L)' 'MAGAIVLIIALIGFPVVVGLSMAGLAALLGHLLWKDGEARHEGSELLELNN' A
#
# COMPACT_ATOMS: atom_id res chain seq x y z
N MET A 1 -17.68 -31.64 -6.42
CA MET A 1 -18.23 -30.27 -6.28
C MET A 1 -17.36 -29.31 -5.49
N ALA A 2 -16.57 -29.75 -4.50
CA ALA A 2 -15.70 -28.86 -3.70
C ALA A 2 -14.79 -27.94 -4.53
N GLY A 3 -14.17 -28.44 -5.60
CA GLY A 3 -13.30 -27.62 -6.46
C GLY A 3 -14.03 -26.43 -7.13
N ALA A 4 -15.28 -26.60 -7.54
CA ALA A 4 -16.08 -25.52 -8.13
C ALA A 4 -16.42 -24.44 -7.10
N ILE A 5 -16.69 -24.85 -5.85
CA ILE A 5 -16.96 -23.93 -4.74
C ILE A 5 -15.72 -23.08 -4.44
N VAL A 6 -14.54 -23.70 -4.37
CA VAL A 6 -13.27 -22.99 -4.14
C VAL A 6 -13.01 -21.97 -5.26
N LEU A 7 -13.26 -22.34 -6.52
CA LEU A 7 -13.08 -21.42 -7.65
C LEU A 7 -14.01 -20.20 -7.59
N ILE A 8 -15.28 -20.39 -7.22
CA ILE A 8 -16.23 -19.28 -7.08
C ILE A 8 -15.79 -18.32 -5.97
N ILE A 9 -15.37 -18.86 -4.81
CA ILE A 9 -14.87 -18.05 -3.70
C ILE A 9 -13.62 -17.27 -4.13
N ALA A 10 -12.68 -17.92 -4.82
CA ALA A 10 -11.47 -17.28 -5.30
C ALA A 10 -11.79 -16.17 -6.33
N LEU A 11 -12.68 -16.42 -7.28
CA LEU A 11 -13.03 -15.46 -8.32
C LEU A 11 -13.65 -14.17 -7.75
N ILE A 12 -14.51 -14.30 -6.73
CA ILE A 12 -15.17 -13.17 -6.09
C ILE A 12 -14.23 -12.47 -5.09
N GLY A 13 -13.47 -13.26 -4.32
CA GLY A 13 -12.60 -12.73 -3.27
C GLY A 13 -11.33 -12.07 -3.80
N PHE A 14 -10.74 -12.60 -4.88
CA PHE A 14 -9.48 -12.13 -5.45
C PHE A 14 -9.47 -10.62 -5.78
N PRO A 15 -10.42 -10.05 -6.54
CA PRO A 15 -10.38 -8.62 -6.86
C PRO A 15 -10.49 -7.72 -5.64
N VAL A 16 -11.23 -8.15 -4.61
CA VAL A 16 -11.38 -7.39 -3.36
C VAL A 16 -10.11 -7.45 -2.53
N VAL A 17 -9.59 -8.65 -2.29
CA VAL A 17 -8.39 -8.87 -1.47
C VAL A 17 -7.17 -8.23 -2.13
N VAL A 18 -6.95 -8.49 -3.41
CA VAL A 18 -5.80 -7.94 -4.15
C VAL A 18 -5.97 -6.45 -4.37
N GLY A 19 -7.14 -5.99 -4.83
CA GLY A 19 -7.38 -4.57 -5.08
C GLY A 19 -7.23 -3.69 -3.83
N LEU A 20 -7.82 -4.09 -2.71
CA LEU A 20 -7.75 -3.31 -1.46
C LEU A 20 -6.40 -3.45 -0.75
N SER A 21 -5.75 -4.63 -0.81
CA SER A 21 -4.43 -4.79 -0.20
C SER A 21 -3.36 -3.91 -0.84
N MET A 22 -3.46 -3.65 -2.14
CA MET A 22 -2.53 -2.75 -2.84
C MET A 22 -2.58 -1.31 -2.31
N ALA A 23 -3.75 -0.81 -1.91
CA ALA A 23 -3.86 0.52 -1.30
C ALA A 23 -3.10 0.58 0.04
N GLY A 24 -3.22 -0.47 0.86
CA GLY A 24 -2.47 -0.58 2.12
C GLY A 24 -0.97 -0.66 1.90
N LEU A 25 -0.52 -1.46 0.92
CA LEU A 25 0.89 -1.56 0.54
C LEU A 25 1.44 -0.23 0.00
N ALA A 26 0.68 0.48 -0.83
CA ALA A 26 1.07 1.78 -1.34
C ALA A 26 1.19 2.82 -0.22
N ALA A 27 0.25 2.85 0.72
CA ALA A 27 0.31 3.73 1.88
C ALA A 27 1.52 3.43 2.77
N LEU A 28 1.78 2.14 3.03
CA LEU A 28 2.93 1.70 3.82
C LEU A 28 4.26 2.08 3.14
N LEU A 29 4.41 1.78 1.85
CA LEU A 29 5.61 2.13 1.09
C LEU A 29 5.78 3.65 0.99
N GLY A 30 4.71 4.39 0.72
CA GLY A 30 4.72 5.84 0.68
C GLY A 30 5.17 6.45 2.00
N HIS A 31 4.67 5.95 3.13
CA HIS A 31 5.09 6.41 4.46
C HIS A 31 6.56 6.09 4.75
N LEU A 32 7.03 4.88 4.42
CA LEU A 32 8.43 4.50 4.62
C LEU A 32 9.39 5.38 3.79
N LEU A 33 9.03 5.63 2.53
CA LEU A 33 9.80 6.50 1.63
C LEU A 33 9.79 7.95 2.10
N TRP A 34 8.64 8.44 2.56
CA TRP A 34 8.53 9.80 3.10
C TRP A 34 9.44 9.98 4.33
N LYS A 35 9.38 9.06 5.30
CA LYS A 35 10.22 9.11 6.51
C LYS A 35 11.72 9.02 6.19
N ASP A 36 12.11 8.21 5.21
CA ASP A 36 13.49 8.13 4.73
C ASP A 36 13.91 9.43 4.01
N GLY A 37 12.99 10.05 3.26
CA GLY A 37 13.18 11.36 2.66
C GLY A 37 13.46 12.44 3.71
N GLU A 38 12.68 12.50 4.79
CA GLU A 38 12.89 13.43 5.89
C GLU A 38 14.26 13.26 6.56
N ALA A 39 14.63 12.02 6.91
CA ALA A 39 15.91 11.72 7.54
C ALA A 39 17.11 12.12 6.67
N ARG A 40 17.00 12.00 5.34
CA ARG A 40 18.08 12.37 4.41
C ARG A 40 18.19 13.88 4.16
N HIS A 41 17.13 14.64 4.42
CA HIS A 41 17.05 16.06 4.16
C HIS A 41 16.87 16.87 5.46
N GLU A 42 17.33 16.33 6.59
CA GLU A 42 17.34 17.03 7.88
C GLU A 42 18.07 18.38 7.75
N GLY A 43 17.38 19.47 8.11
CA GLY A 43 17.87 20.84 7.98
C GLY A 43 17.65 21.50 6.62
N SER A 44 16.92 20.84 5.71
CA SER A 44 16.50 21.46 4.44
C SER A 44 15.33 22.41 4.64
N GLU A 45 15.44 23.63 4.09
CA GLU A 45 14.34 24.61 4.00
C GLU A 45 13.11 24.07 3.25
N LEU A 46 13.31 23.07 2.38
CA LEU A 46 12.22 22.41 1.64
C LEU A 46 11.38 21.49 2.53
N LEU A 47 11.95 21.01 3.65
CA LEU A 47 11.23 20.18 4.61
C LEU A 47 10.14 20.98 5.32
N GLU A 48 10.41 22.25 5.63
CA GLU A 48 9.47 23.17 6.29
C GLU A 48 8.27 23.53 5.39
N LEU A 49 8.42 23.39 4.07
CA LEU A 49 7.36 23.65 3.09
C LEU A 49 6.48 22.42 2.84
N ASN A 50 6.87 21.24 3.31
CA ASN A 50 6.16 19.97 3.14
C ASN A 50 5.12 19.74 4.26
N ASN A 51 4.26 20.73 4.50
CA ASN A 51 3.13 20.66 5.44
C ASN A 51 1.83 20.22 4.75
#